data_AF-A3KA61-F1
#
_entry.id   AF-A3KA61-F1
#
_cell.length_a   1.000
_cell.length_b   1.000
_cell.length_c   1.000
_cell.angle_alpha   90.00
_cell.angle_beta   90.00
_cell.angle_gamma   90.00
#
_symmetry.space_group_name_H-M   'P 1'
#
loop_
_entity.id
_entity.type
_entity.pdbx_description
1 polymer ?
#
loop_
_entity_poly.entity_id
_entity_poly.type
_entity_poly.pdbx_seq_one_letter_code
_entity_poly.pdbx_strand_id
1 'polypeptide(L)'
;MKSVTLTWPGGQHGFRLRLGELRSLQEALDAGPEEIFSRIRLGNWRVDDLIQVIRWGLVGSGEKTAAEAAVLVTPLFDLHPLSSFRIIALAILGAALTGVEDDQVGEPEGATETPPESGSSPISTALEP
;
A
#
# COMPACT_ATOMS: atom_id res chain seq x y z
N MET A 1 -6.79 -5.57 2.16
CA MET A 1 -5.60 -4.75 1.81
C MET A 1 -5.04 -5.24 0.49
N LYS A 2 -4.79 -4.34 -0.46
CA LYS A 2 -4.11 -4.67 -1.72
C LYS A 2 -2.60 -4.82 -1.47
N SER A 3 -1.89 -5.49 -2.39
CA SER A 3 -0.42 -5.53 -2.35
C SER A 3 0.16 -4.24 -2.91
N VAL A 4 1.34 -3.85 -2.41
CA VAL A 4 2.16 -2.77 -3.00
C VAL A 4 3.24 -3.41 -3.88
N THR A 5 3.35 -2.98 -5.13
CA THR A 5 4.39 -3.45 -6.04
C THR A 5 5.57 -2.49 -5.99
N LEU A 6 6.76 -2.99 -5.66
CA LEU A 6 7.96 -2.17 -5.49
C LEU A 6 9.13 -2.75 -6.28
N THR A 7 9.94 -1.86 -6.86
CA THR A 7 11.27 -2.20 -7.39
C THR A 7 12.30 -1.96 -6.29
N TRP A 8 13.08 -2.99 -5.96
CA TRP A 8 14.03 -2.99 -4.85
C TRP A 8 15.28 -3.82 -5.25
N PRO A 9 16.32 -3.93 -4.40
CA PRO A 9 17.52 -4.70 -4.73
C PRO A 9 17.27 -6.16 -5.19
N GLY A 10 16.20 -6.80 -4.73
CA GLY A 10 15.79 -8.14 -5.17
C GLY A 10 14.94 -8.20 -6.45
N GLY A 11 14.81 -7.10 -7.20
CA GLY A 11 14.00 -6.99 -8.41
C GLY A 11 12.64 -6.32 -8.16
N GLN A 12 11.66 -6.59 -9.02
CA GLN A 12 10.28 -6.10 -8.85
C GLN A 12 9.41 -7.21 -8.26
N HIS A 13 8.74 -6.94 -7.14
CA HIS A 13 7.86 -7.90 -6.46
C HIS A 13 6.64 -7.20 -5.86
N GLY A 14 5.56 -7.95 -5.69
CA GLY A 14 4.45 -7.57 -4.83
C GLY A 14 4.74 -7.82 -3.35
N PHE A 15 4.30 -6.91 -2.49
CA PHE A 15 4.41 -7.03 -1.04
C PHE A 15 3.07 -6.80 -0.36
N ARG A 16 2.78 -7.58 0.68
CA ARG A 16 1.58 -7.41 1.49
C ARG A 16 1.79 -8.07 2.85
N LEU A 17 1.40 -7.39 3.92
CA LEU A 17 1.30 -7.97 5.25
C LEU A 17 -0.18 -8.24 5.55
N ARG A 18 -0.57 -9.51 5.69
CA ARG A 18 -1.92 -9.87 6.17
C ARG A 18 -1.87 -9.98 7.69
N LEU A 19 -3.02 -10.25 8.31
CA LEU A 19 -3.12 -10.32 9.77
C LEU A 19 -2.19 -11.40 10.37
N GLY A 20 -1.99 -12.53 9.68
CA GLY A 20 -1.09 -13.58 10.12
C GLY A 20 0.36 -13.11 10.15
N GLU A 21 0.83 -12.51 9.06
CA GLU A 21 2.17 -11.99 8.89
C GLU A 21 2.47 -10.83 9.84
N LEU A 22 1.47 -9.99 10.13
CA LEU A 22 1.58 -8.95 11.16
C LEU A 22 1.73 -9.54 12.57
N ARG A 23 1.09 -10.67 12.88
CA ARG A 23 1.30 -11.37 14.16
C ARG A 23 2.69 -12.00 14.22
N SER A 24 3.11 -12.67 13.15
CA SER A 24 4.47 -13.22 13.04
C SER A 24 5.55 -12.15 13.20
N LEU A 25 5.34 -10.95 12.65
CA LEU A 25 6.23 -9.81 12.84
C LEU A 25 6.30 -9.34 14.30
N GLN A 26 5.15 -9.24 14.97
CA GLN A 26 5.09 -8.85 16.39
C GLN A 26 5.85 -9.84 17.27
N GLU A 27 5.66 -11.14 17.04
CA GLU A 27 6.36 -12.19 17.77
C GLU A 27 7.87 -12.19 17.49
N ALA A 28 8.27 -11.98 16.23
CA ALA A 28 9.69 -11.99 15.85
C ALA A 28 10.45 -10.75 16.35
N LEU A 29 9.80 -9.57 16.35
CA LEU A 29 10.44 -8.30 16.67
C LEU A 29 10.17 -7.80 18.09
N ASP A 30 9.30 -8.49 18.83
CA ASP A 30 8.82 -8.11 20.17
C ASP A 30 8.28 -6.67 20.19
N ALA A 31 7.48 -6.32 19.18
CA ALA A 31 7.06 -4.95 18.94
C ALA A 31 5.77 -4.89 18.12
N GLY A 32 4.87 -3.94 18.45
CA GLY A 32 3.67 -3.67 17.67
C GLY A 32 3.98 -3.13 16.26
N PRO A 33 3.07 -3.28 15.28
CA PRO A 33 3.32 -2.85 13.90
C PRO A 33 3.56 -1.34 13.77
N GLU A 34 2.87 -0.52 14.56
CA GLU A 34 3.11 0.93 14.61
C GLU A 34 4.48 1.23 15.25
N GLU A 35 4.83 0.56 16.36
CA GLU A 35 6.14 0.74 16.98
C GLU A 35 7.29 0.39 16.02
N ILE A 36 7.17 -0.72 15.28
CA ILE A 36 8.16 -1.11 14.25
C ILE A 36 8.23 -0.02 13.17
N PHE A 37 7.09 0.45 12.66
CA PHE A 37 7.03 1.51 11.65
C PHE A 37 7.70 2.80 12.14
N SER A 38 7.34 3.28 13.33
CA SER A 38 7.92 4.45 13.96
C SER A 38 9.42 4.31 14.21
N ARG A 39 9.87 3.15 14.67
CA ARG A 39 11.29 2.83 14.86
C ARG A 39 12.07 2.91 13.55
N ILE A 40 11.56 2.34 12.46
CA ILE A 40 12.16 2.44 11.11
C ILE A 40 12.14 3.88 10.59
N ARG A 41 11.03 4.58 10.78
CA ARG A 41 10.83 5.96 10.32
C ARG A 41 11.76 6.94 11.02
N LEU A 42 11.94 6.81 12.33
CA LEU A 42 12.78 7.70 13.13
C LEU A 42 14.28 7.36 13.06
N GLY A 43 14.63 6.18 12.55
CA GLY A 43 16.03 5.77 12.40
C GLY A 43 16.59 4.92 13.54
N ASN A 44 15.75 4.51 14.50
CA ASN A 44 16.15 3.70 15.65
C ASN A 44 16.02 2.19 15.38
N TRP A 45 16.00 1.79 14.11
CA TRP A 45 15.74 0.42 13.69
C TRP A 45 16.95 -0.50 13.84
N ARG A 46 16.66 -1.77 14.12
CA ARG A 46 17.58 -2.89 14.08
C ARG A 46 17.53 -3.50 12.68
N VAL A 47 18.60 -4.19 12.27
CA VAL A 47 18.67 -4.85 10.95
C VAL A 47 17.49 -5.82 10.75
N ASP A 48 17.11 -6.54 11.81
CA ASP A 48 16.00 -7.50 11.77
C ASP A 48 14.65 -6.83 11.50
N ASP A 49 14.44 -5.56 11.92
CA ASP A 49 13.21 -4.81 11.60
C ASP A 49 13.04 -4.69 10.07
N LEU A 50 14.14 -4.55 9.32
CA LEU A 50 14.10 -4.46 7.85
C LEU A 50 13.95 -5.84 7.20
N ILE A 51 14.72 -6.83 7.66
CA ILE A 51 14.73 -8.19 7.09
C ILE A 51 13.35 -8.83 7.25
N GLN A 52 12.78 -8.81 8.46
CA GLN A 52 11.52 -9.49 8.73
C GLN A 52 10.37 -8.84 7.96
N VAL A 53 10.29 -7.51 7.93
CA VAL A 53 9.21 -6.80 7.22
C VAL A 53 9.19 -7.13 5.74
N ILE A 54 10.36 -7.13 5.08
CA ILE A 54 10.47 -7.45 3.65
C ILE A 54 10.15 -8.92 3.41
N ARG A 55 10.71 -9.82 4.22
CA ARG A 55 10.48 -11.27 4.12
C ARG A 55 9.00 -11.62 4.26
N TRP A 56 8.34 -11.14 5.32
CA TRP A 56 6.92 -11.38 5.54
C TRP A 56 6.04 -10.67 4.53
N GLY A 57 6.47 -9.52 3.99
CA GLY A 57 5.80 -8.84 2.89
C GLY A 57 5.72 -9.68 1.61
N LEU A 58 6.80 -10.37 1.23
CA LEU A 58 6.82 -11.28 0.08
C LEU A 58 5.94 -12.52 0.31
N VAL A 59 5.92 -13.03 1.54
CA VAL A 59 5.08 -14.18 1.91
C VAL A 59 3.60 -13.80 1.86
N GLY A 60 3.22 -12.66 2.45
CA GLY A 60 1.83 -12.25 2.52
C GLY A 60 1.27 -11.74 1.18
N SER A 61 2.09 -11.37 0.21
CA SER A 61 1.62 -11.16 -1.17
C SER A 61 1.37 -12.48 -1.91
N GLY A 62 2.10 -13.54 -1.55
CA GLY A 62 2.10 -14.83 -2.25
C GLY A 62 3.17 -14.94 -3.33
N GLU A 63 4.05 -13.95 -3.49
CA GLU A 63 5.14 -13.94 -4.47
C GLU A 63 6.24 -14.95 -4.14
N LYS A 64 6.41 -15.27 -2.85
CA LYS A 64 7.41 -16.23 -2.34
C LYS A 64 6.84 -17.05 -1.19
N THR A 65 7.26 -18.31 -1.09
CA THR A 65 7.10 -19.06 0.17
C THR A 65 8.02 -18.51 1.26
N ALA A 66 7.76 -18.87 2.52
CA ALA A 66 8.59 -18.42 3.64
C ALA A 66 10.07 -18.85 3.53
N ALA A 67 10.32 -20.03 2.96
CA ALA A 67 11.67 -20.53 2.71
C ALA A 67 12.37 -19.74 1.59
N GLU A 68 11.69 -19.54 0.46
CA GLU A 68 12.24 -18.76 -0.66
C GLU A 68 12.50 -17.30 -0.26
N ALA A 69 11.61 -16.68 0.49
CA ALA A 69 11.80 -15.32 0.97
C ALA A 69 13.03 -15.21 1.88
N ALA A 70 13.29 -16.20 2.74
CA ALA A 70 14.47 -16.22 3.60
C ALA A 70 15.78 -16.32 2.80
N VAL A 71 15.79 -17.18 1.78
CA VAL A 71 16.94 -17.38 0.87
C VAL A 71 17.18 -16.15 0.00
N LEU A 72 16.12 -15.46 -0.43
CA LEU A 72 16.23 -14.27 -1.28
C LEU A 72 16.69 -13.04 -0.49
N VAL A 73 16.06 -12.76 0.66
CA VAL A 73 16.20 -11.46 1.34
C VAL A 73 17.54 -11.32 2.05
N THR A 74 17.90 -12.30 2.88
CA THR A 74 19.10 -12.22 3.74
C THR A 74 20.38 -11.87 2.98
N PRO A 75 20.78 -12.59 1.91
CA PRO A 75 22.05 -12.29 1.22
C PRO A 75 22.08 -10.91 0.54
N LEU A 76 20.92 -10.31 0.24
CA LEU A 76 20.88 -8.97 -0.36
C LEU A 76 21.36 -7.90 0.63
N PHE A 77 21.23 -8.13 1.94
CA PHE A 77 21.69 -7.18 2.96
C PHE A 77 23.22 -7.12 3.07
N ASP A 78 23.93 -8.16 2.63
CA ASP A 78 25.39 -8.15 2.49
C ASP A 78 25.86 -7.46 1.20
N LEU A 79 25.01 -7.41 0.18
CA LEU A 79 25.35 -6.92 -1.17
C LEU A 79 24.97 -5.46 -1.40
N HIS A 80 24.10 -4.89 -0.57
CA HIS A 80 23.55 -3.56 -0.78
C HIS A 80 23.51 -2.72 0.51
N PRO A 81 23.56 -1.38 0.41
CA PRO A 81 23.41 -0.51 1.58
C PRO A 81 22.07 -0.70 2.29
N LEU A 82 22.09 -0.72 3.64
CA LEU A 82 20.88 -0.92 4.47
C LEU A 82 19.77 0.11 4.20
N SER A 83 20.15 1.33 3.82
CA SER A 83 19.21 2.40 3.47
C SER A 83 18.31 2.05 2.27
N SER A 84 18.79 1.22 1.35
CA SER A 84 18.01 0.74 0.20
C SER A 84 16.83 -0.15 0.60
N PHE A 85 16.91 -0.79 1.77
CA PHE A 85 15.84 -1.62 2.32
C PHE A 85 14.92 -0.86 3.26
N ARG A 86 15.42 0.20 3.92
CA ARG A 86 14.63 1.03 4.84
C ARG A 86 13.37 1.59 4.16
N ILE A 87 13.52 2.18 2.97
CA ILE A 87 12.38 2.78 2.26
C ILE A 87 11.35 1.73 1.84
N ILE A 88 11.81 0.52 1.51
CA ILE A 88 10.96 -0.62 1.14
C ILE A 88 10.16 -1.10 2.36
N ALA A 89 10.82 -1.28 3.50
CA ALA A 89 10.14 -1.67 4.73
C ALA A 89 9.08 -0.65 5.17
N LEU A 90 9.37 0.65 5.05
CA LEU A 90 8.40 1.72 5.33
C LEU A 90 7.19 1.67 4.39
N ALA A 91 7.40 1.45 3.09
CA ALA A 91 6.30 1.35 2.13
C ALA A 91 5.39 0.13 2.43
N ILE A 92 6.00 -1.02 2.76
CA ILE A 92 5.26 -2.25 3.10
C ILE A 92 4.42 -2.07 4.38
N LEU A 93 5.03 -1.58 5.46
CA LEU A 93 4.32 -1.34 6.72
C LEU A 93 3.28 -0.22 6.59
N GLY A 94 3.61 0.86 5.87
CA GLY A 94 2.67 1.95 5.60
C GLY A 94 1.41 1.43 4.92
N ALA A 95 1.56 0.67 3.84
CA ALA A 95 0.43 0.04 3.13
C ALA A 95 -0.39 -0.90 4.03
N ALA A 96 0.24 -1.57 5.00
CA ALA A 96 -0.46 -2.42 5.96
C ALA A 96 -1.23 -1.64 7.04
N LEU A 97 -0.70 -0.48 7.46
CA LEU A 97 -1.28 0.34 8.53
C LEU A 97 -2.38 1.29 8.02
N THR A 98 -2.18 1.91 6.86
CA THR A 98 -3.08 2.94 6.31
C THR A 98 -3.96 2.42 5.18
N GLY A 99 -3.69 1.20 4.70
CA GLY A 99 -4.20 0.75 3.42
C GLY A 99 -3.39 1.33 2.25
N VAL A 100 -3.65 0.78 1.06
CA VAL A 100 -3.18 1.35 -0.20
C VAL A 100 -4.29 2.29 -0.65
N GLU A 101 -4.00 3.58 -0.77
CA GLU A 101 -4.94 4.54 -1.34
C GLU A 101 -5.28 4.07 -2.76
N ASP A 102 -6.57 3.81 -3.00
CA ASP A 102 -7.03 3.50 -4.35
C ASP A 102 -7.03 4.81 -5.14
N ASP A 103 -6.39 4.76 -6.31
CA ASP A 103 -6.47 5.78 -7.36
C ASP A 103 -7.89 6.34 -7.47
N GLN A 104 -8.03 7.68 -7.54
CA GLN A 104 -9.29 8.43 -7.46
C GLN A 104 -10.52 7.65 -7.94
N VAL A 105 -11.49 7.42 -7.05
CA VAL A 105 -12.88 7.16 -7.47
C VAL A 105 -13.39 8.45 -8.12
N GLY A 106 -13.08 8.62 -9.40
CA GLY A 106 -13.86 9.47 -10.28
C GLY A 106 -15.12 8.68 -10.63
N GLU A 107 -16.27 9.13 -10.12
CA GLU A 107 -17.55 8.78 -10.74
C GLU A 107 -17.42 8.98 -12.26
N PRO A 108 -17.96 8.08 -13.11
CA PRO A 108 -18.01 8.37 -14.53
C PRO A 108 -18.81 9.65 -14.70
N GLU A 109 -18.13 10.70 -15.13
CA GLU A 109 -18.72 11.96 -15.56
C GLU A 109 -19.85 11.60 -16.53
N GLY A 110 -21.08 11.93 -16.13
CA GLY A 110 -22.28 11.55 -16.85
C GLY A 110 -22.22 12.11 -18.27
N ALA A 111 -21.87 11.26 -19.22
CA ALA A 111 -22.06 11.56 -20.63
C ALA A 111 -23.56 11.49 -20.93
N THR A 112 -24.24 12.63 -20.89
CA THR A 112 -25.37 12.88 -21.78
C THR A 112 -25.36 14.35 -22.21
N GLU A 113 -24.56 14.59 -23.24
CA GLU A 113 -24.90 15.38 -24.43
C GLU A 113 -26.19 16.24 -24.34
N THR A 114 -26.04 17.56 -24.18
CA THR A 114 -26.93 18.55 -24.84
C THR A 114 -26.63 18.56 -26.35
N PRO A 115 -27.53 18.94 -27.30
CA PRO A 115 -28.59 19.98 -27.28
C PRO A 115 -29.85 19.57 -28.14
N PRO A 116 -30.81 20.40 -28.65
CA PRO A 116 -30.80 21.86 -28.78
C PRO A 116 -32.07 22.65 -28.42
N GLU A 117 -31.83 23.96 -28.43
CA GLU A 117 -32.76 25.07 -28.37
C GLU A 117 -33.85 24.98 -29.45
N SER A 118 -35.11 25.26 -29.06
CA SER A 118 -36.04 26.16 -29.75
C SER A 118 -37.49 25.79 -29.42
N GLY A 119 -38.18 26.71 -28.78
CA GLY A 119 -39.60 26.58 -28.42
C GLY A 119 -40.13 27.84 -27.78
N SER A 120 -39.86 28.99 -28.40
CA SER A 120 -40.50 30.26 -28.05
C SER A 120 -41.98 30.20 -28.39
N SER A 121 -42.87 30.37 -27.40
CA SER A 121 -43.97 31.36 -27.43
C SER A 121 -44.81 31.38 -26.13
N PRO A 122 -45.32 32.55 -25.72
CA PRO A 122 -46.02 32.81 -24.44
C PRO A 122 -47.55 32.70 -24.58
N ILE A 123 -48.30 32.49 -23.48
CA ILE A 123 -49.58 33.20 -23.25
C ILE A 123 -50.07 33.12 -21.78
N SER A 124 -50.73 34.21 -21.39
CA SER A 124 -51.21 34.68 -20.10
C SER A 124 -52.41 33.95 -19.45
N THR A 125 -52.72 34.39 -18.21
CA THR A 125 -54.03 34.39 -17.47
C THR A 125 -54.17 33.27 -16.41
N ALA A 126 -54.62 33.43 -15.15
CA ALA A 126 -55.32 34.49 -14.41
C ALA A 126 -55.10 34.37 -12.88
N LEU A 127 -55.46 35.45 -12.18
CA LEU A 127 -55.64 35.62 -10.73
C LEU A 127 -56.73 34.74 -10.09
N GLU A 128 -56.67 34.66 -8.75
CA GLU A 128 -57.74 34.56 -7.72
C GLU A 128 -57.66 33.34 -6.77
N PRO A 129 -58.27 33.40 -5.56
CA PRO A 129 -58.82 34.56 -4.82
C PRO A 129 -58.06 34.92 -3.52
#